data_AF-A0A1G7TN38-F1
#
_entry.id   AF-A0A1G7TN38-F1
#
_cell.length_a   1.000
_cell.length_b   1.000
_cell.length_c   1.000
_cell.angle_alpha   90.00
_cell.angle_beta   90.00
_cell.angle_gamma   90.00
#
_symmetry.space_group_name_H-M   'P 1'
#
loop_
_entity.id
_entity.type
_entity.pdbx_description
1 polymer ?
#
loop_
_entity_poly.entity_id
_entity_poly.type
_entity_poly.pdbx_seq_one_letter_code
_entity_poly.pdbx_strand_id
1 'polypeptide(L)' 'MRQIYVIQHCQSEHHVNNMTGGWTDTPLTELGKRQAEAVGIRLQKNLDPNEYSLYASDLMRASQTASIIGEQLDKIYK' A
#
# COMPACT_ATOMS: atom_id res chain seq x y z
N MET A 1 23.89 -5.54 4.86
CA MET A 1 22.69 -5.99 5.61
C MET A 1 21.49 -5.87 4.68
N ARG A 2 20.52 -6.78 4.75
CA ARG A 2 19.25 -6.65 4.00
C ARG A 2 18.22 -5.94 4.87
N GLN A 3 17.44 -5.04 4.27
CA GLN A 3 16.36 -4.31 4.93
C GLN A 3 15.01 -4.83 4.42
N ILE A 4 14.02 -4.88 5.31
CA ILE A 4 12.63 -5.22 4.96
C ILE A 4 11.76 -4.10 5.51
N TYR A 5 10.96 -3.51 4.63
CA TYR A 5 9.94 -2.52 5.00
C TYR A 5 8.59 -3.22 4.97
N VAL A 6 7.84 -3.10 6.06
CA VAL A 6 6.49 -3.66 6.17
C VAL A 6 5.50 -2.52 6.23
N ILE A 7 4.51 -2.55 5.34
CA ILE A 7 3.49 -1.53 5.20
C ILE A 7 2.14 -2.22 5.38
N GLN A 8 1.37 -1.79 6.37
CA GLN A 8 -0.02 -2.24 6.50
C GLN A 8 -0.85 -1.59 5.39
N HIS A 9 -1.84 -2.32 4.85
CA HIS A 9 -2.81 -1.70 3.94
C HIS A 9 -3.41 -0.45 4.59
N CYS A 10 -3.59 0.61 3.80
CA CYS A 10 -4.16 1.85 4.28
C CYS A 10 -5.64 1.68 4.64
N GLN A 11 -6.28 2.77 5.07
CA GLN A 11 -7.68 2.69 5.50
C GLN A 11 -8.56 2.14 4.38
N SER A 12 -9.28 1.07 4.69
CA SER A 12 -10.25 0.42 3.81
C SER A 12 -11.67 0.65 4.30
N GLU A 13 -12.66 0.50 3.42
CA GLU A 13 -14.07 0.74 3.73
C GLU A 13 -14.57 -0.08 4.93
N HIS A 14 -14.05 -1.29 5.13
CA HIS A 14 -14.47 -2.11 6.27
C HIS A 14 -14.14 -1.46 7.63
N HIS A 15 -13.08 -0.63 7.70
CA HIS A 15 -12.73 0.09 8.93
C HIS A 15 -13.79 1.12 9.34
N VAL A 16 -14.53 1.68 8.37
CA VAL A 16 -15.47 2.79 8.61
C VAL A 16 -16.94 2.38 8.53
N ASN A 17 -17.23 1.19 7.97
CA ASN A 17 -18.59 0.71 7.73
C ASN A 17 -19.08 -0.35 8.74
N ASN A 18 -18.43 -0.48 9.91
CA ASN A 18 -18.72 -1.53 10.90
C ASN A 18 -18.69 -2.96 10.30
N MET A 19 -17.84 -3.18 9.30
CA MET A 19 -17.68 -4.48 8.67
C MET A 19 -16.45 -5.18 9.24
N THR A 20 -16.50 -6.50 9.30
CA THR A 20 -15.30 -7.28 9.58
C THR A 20 -14.40 -7.29 8.35
N GLY A 21 -13.11 -6.97 8.55
CA GLY A 21 -12.13 -6.97 7.48
C GLY A 21 -11.91 -8.37 6.92
N GLY A 22 -11.30 -9.26 7.71
CA GLY A 22 -11.12 -10.67 7.35
C GLY A 22 -10.69 -10.86 5.89
N TRP A 23 -11.42 -11.74 5.20
CA TRP A 23 -11.26 -12.00 3.77
C TRP A 23 -12.28 -11.22 2.92
N THR A 24 -13.05 -10.34 3.54
CA THR A 24 -13.96 -9.44 2.82
C THR A 24 -13.12 -8.50 1.97
N ASP A 25 -13.38 -8.51 0.67
CA ASP A 25 -12.59 -7.76 -0.29
C ASP A 25 -13.14 -6.35 -0.46
N THR A 26 -12.68 -5.45 0.41
CA THR A 26 -13.10 -4.04 0.41
C THR A 26 -11.99 -3.12 -0.10
N PRO A 27 -12.32 -2.08 -0.88
CA PRO A 27 -11.33 -1.13 -1.40
C PRO A 27 -10.81 -0.18 -0.32
N LEU A 28 -9.81 0.62 -0.67
CA LEU A 28 -9.38 1.77 0.11
C LEU A 28 -10.43 2.89 0.09
N THR A 29 -10.55 3.60 1.21
CA THR A 29 -11.29 4.86 1.25
C THR A 29 -10.47 5.98 0.57
N GLU A 30 -11.08 7.13 0.31
CA GLU A 30 -10.36 8.32 -0.14
C GLU A 30 -9.28 8.80 0.85
N LEU A 31 -9.47 8.54 2.15
CA LEU A 31 -8.40 8.75 3.13
C LEU A 31 -7.30 7.70 2.96
N GLY A 32 -7.65 6.43 2.75
CA GLY A 32 -6.70 5.35 2.50
C GLY A 32 -5.82 5.58 1.28
N LYS A 33 -6.37 6.11 0.18
CA LYS A 33 -5.61 6.47 -1.02
C LYS A 33 -4.57 7.56 -0.73
N ARG A 34 -4.98 8.65 -0.08
CA ARG A 34 -4.07 9.74 0.33
C ARG A 34 -2.99 9.27 1.31
N GLN A 35 -3.32 8.31 2.18
CA GLN A 35 -2.33 7.67 3.05
C GLN A 35 -1.29 6.90 2.23
N ALA A 36 -1.71 6.11 1.24
CA ALA A 36 -0.80 5.37 0.37
C ALA A 36 0.12 6.31 -0.45
N GLU A 37 -0.42 7.41 -0.98
CA GLU A 37 0.36 8.46 -1.65
C GLU A 37 1.43 9.04 -0.72
N ALA A 38 1.05 9.40 0.51
CA ALA A 38 1.99 9.94 1.50
C ALA A 38 3.10 8.96 1.86
N VAL A 39 2.79 7.67 1.96
CA VAL A 39 3.79 6.61 2.16
C VAL A 39 4.72 6.53 0.95
N GLY A 40 4.19 6.49 -0.27
CA GLY A 40 4.98 6.46 -1.50
C GLY A 40 5.96 7.64 -1.60
N ILE A 41 5.48 8.86 -1.39
CA ILE A 41 6.30 10.09 -1.38
C ILE A 41 7.38 10.02 -0.29
N ARG A 42 7.07 9.47 0.88
CA ARG A 42 8.05 9.31 1.95
C ARG A 42 9.13 8.31 1.57
N LEU A 43 8.77 7.19 0.96
CA LEU A 43 9.71 6.15 0.54
C LEU A 43 10.59 6.60 -0.62
N GLN A 44 10.02 7.32 -1.60
CA GLN A 44 10.76 7.86 -2.75
C GLN A 44 11.96 8.71 -2.32
N LYS A 45 11.84 9.44 -1.22
CA LYS A 45 12.92 10.28 -0.68
C LYS A 45 14.04 9.50 0.00
N ASN A 46 13.83 8.23 0.34
CA ASN A 46 14.73 7.46 1.21
C ASN A 46 15.22 6.15 0.58
N LEU A 47 14.69 5.75 -0.58
CA LEU A 47 15.03 4.48 -1.23
C LEU A 47 15.59 4.70 -2.63
N ASP A 48 16.65 3.98 -2.97
CA ASP A 48 17.10 3.86 -4.37
C ASP A 48 16.13 2.94 -5.13
N PRO A 49 15.51 3.39 -6.24
CA PRO A 49 14.54 2.62 -7.02
C PRO A 49 15.08 1.27 -7.52
N ASN A 50 16.40 1.06 -7.60
CA ASN A 50 17.01 -0.18 -8.07
C ASN A 50 17.26 -1.22 -6.96
N GLU A 51 17.10 -0.85 -5.68
CA GLU A 51 17.57 -1.68 -4.55
C GLU A 51 16.47 -2.49 -3.85
N TYR A 52 15.22 -2.44 -4.33
CA TYR A 52 14.10 -3.14 -3.69
C TYR A 52 13.17 -3.84 -4.68
N SER A 53 12.31 -4.70 -4.15
CA SER A 53 11.13 -5.23 -4.84
C SER A 53 9.91 -4.95 -3.97
N LEU A 54 8.78 -4.64 -4.60
CA LEU A 54 7.52 -4.34 -3.92
C LEU A 54 6.59 -5.56 -4.05
N TYR A 55 5.96 -5.96 -2.96
CA TYR A 55 5.08 -7.13 -2.91
C TYR A 55 3.79 -6.81 -2.17
N ALA A 56 2.67 -7.44 -2.57
CA ALA A 56 1.40 -7.34 -1.86
C ALA A 56 0.60 -8.65 -1.89
N SER A 57 -0.40 -8.77 -0.99
CA SER A 57 -1.43 -9.80 -1.12
C SER A 57 -2.46 -9.43 -2.19
N ASP A 58 -3.28 -10.39 -2.58
CA ASP A 58 -4.35 -10.25 -3.58
C ASP A 58 -5.55 -9.39 -3.15
N LEU A 59 -5.83 -9.28 -1.84
CA LEU A 59 -6.93 -8.45 -1.33
C LEU A 59 -6.82 -6.98 -1.79
N MET A 60 -7.92 -6.40 -2.27
CA MET A 60 -8.03 -5.06 -2.88
C MET A 60 -7.36 -3.98 -2.06
N ARG A 61 -7.58 -3.95 -0.74
CA ARG A 61 -6.96 -2.94 0.13
C ARG A 61 -5.43 -3.00 0.12
N ALA A 62 -4.84 -4.19 0.07
CA ALA A 62 -3.39 -4.35 0.03
C ALA A 62 -2.83 -4.05 -1.37
N SER A 63 -3.47 -4.59 -2.41
CA SER A 63 -3.08 -4.36 -3.80
C SER A 63 -3.23 -2.89 -4.22
N GLN A 64 -4.29 -2.21 -3.81
CA GLN A 64 -4.45 -0.76 -4.04
C GLN A 64 -3.41 0.06 -3.27
N THR A 65 -3.12 -0.26 -2.01
CA THR A 65 -2.04 0.41 -1.26
C THR A 65 -0.71 0.26 -1.99
N ALA A 66 -0.37 -0.95 -2.42
CA ALA A 66 0.87 -1.22 -3.13
C ALA A 66 0.91 -0.58 -4.53
N SER A 67 -0.21 -0.55 -5.26
CA SER A 67 -0.31 0.11 -6.57
C SER A 67 -0.02 1.61 -6.45
N ILE A 68 -0.68 2.30 -5.53
CA ILE A 68 -0.53 3.74 -5.34
C ILE A 68 0.89 4.09 -4.87
N ILE A 69 1.46 3.28 -3.96
CA ILE A 69 2.87 3.44 -3.57
C ILE A 69 3.79 3.21 -4.78
N GLY A 70 3.51 2.15 -5.56
CA GLY A 70 4.24 1.82 -6.78
C GLY A 70 4.25 2.94 -7.80
N GLU A 71 3.13 3.63 -8.01
CA GLU A 71 3.03 4.82 -8.88
C GLU A 71 3.97 5.94 -8.42
N GLN A 72 4.06 6.22 -7.12
CA GLN A 72 5.00 7.22 -6.58
C GLN A 72 6.47 6.80 -6.73
N LEU A 73 6.71 5.49 -6.75
CA LEU A 73 8.05 4.90 -6.84
C LEU A 73 8.48 4.54 -8.26
N ASP A 74 7.62 4.78 -9.26
CA ASP A 74 7.76 4.30 -10.64
C ASP A 74 8.04 2.78 -10.70
N LYS A 75 7.23 1.99 -9.98
CA LYS A 75 7.45 0.56 -9.80
C LYS A 75 6.16 -0.24 -9.73
N ILE A 76 6.15 -1.38 -10.41
CA ILE A 76 5.05 -2.34 -10.37
C ILE A 76 5.25 -3.28 -9.16
N TYR A 77 4.21 -3.44 -8.34
CA TYR A 77 4.23 -4.43 -7.25
C TYR A 77 4.03 -5.84 -7.79
N LYS A 78 4.55 -6.83 -7.07
CA LYS A 78 4.41 -8.25 -7.36
C LYS A 78 3.44 -8.93 -6.40
#